data_AF-A0A1F5LEB5-F1
#
_entry.id   AF-A0A1F5LEB5-F1
#
_cell.length_a   1.000
_cell.length_b   1.000
_cell.length_c   1.000
_cell.angle_alpha   90.00
_cell.angle_beta   90.00
_cell.angle_gamma   90.00
#
_symmetry.space_group_name_H-M   'P 1'
#
loop_
_entity.id
_entity.type
_entity.pdbx_description
1 polymer ?
#
loop_
_entity_poly.entity_id
_entity_poly.type
_entity_poly.pdbx_seq_one_letter_code
_entity_poly.pdbx_strand_id
1 'polypeptide(L)'
;MTTNTSPHTAYIKKCLALAEKSPPRPTNFRVGALLLSRKDNDPTFTDDRILSTGYTMELAGNTHAEQCCFSNYAAVHNVPDDQVSTVLPAEPGRKLIMMLTEAGIEWEHVSGLEREILTVATAGHENGEEEVRAALGEKGTDIDDISPEERRRQEEAPRNPKKRMMEGEISLY
;
A
#
# COMPACT_ATOMS: atom_id res chain seq x y z
N MET A 1 -12.72 -3.56 29.70
CA MET A 1 -13.12 -3.22 28.32
C MET A 1 -12.39 -4.18 27.40
N THR A 2 -13.07 -5.16 26.82
CA THR A 2 -12.45 -6.06 25.85
C THR A 2 -12.32 -5.30 24.53
N THR A 3 -11.12 -4.80 24.23
CA THR A 3 -10.82 -4.25 22.91
C THR A 3 -10.89 -5.40 21.91
N ASN A 4 -12.05 -5.54 21.25
CA ASN A 4 -12.23 -6.52 20.18
C ASN A 4 -11.28 -6.09 19.05
N THR A 5 -10.08 -6.67 19.05
CA THR A 5 -9.00 -6.26 18.15
C THR A 5 -9.33 -6.88 16.80
N SER A 6 -9.61 -6.04 15.80
CA SER A 6 -9.89 -6.53 14.45
C SER A 6 -8.74 -7.43 13.99
N PRO A 7 -9.00 -8.61 13.39
CA PRO A 7 -7.95 -9.49 12.88
C PRO A 7 -7.07 -8.78 11.83
N HIS A 8 -7.61 -7.74 11.17
CA HIS A 8 -6.87 -6.91 10.23
C HIS A 8 -5.75 -6.07 10.86
N THR A 9 -5.79 -5.86 12.18
CA THR A 9 -4.73 -5.18 12.95
C THR A 9 -3.37 -5.82 12.72
N ALA A 10 -3.30 -7.15 12.58
CA ALA A 10 -2.05 -7.86 12.34
C ALA A 10 -1.44 -7.51 10.97
N TYR A 11 -2.26 -7.33 9.94
CA TYR A 11 -1.81 -6.92 8.61
C TYR A 11 -1.34 -5.47 8.61
N ILE A 12 -2.10 -4.56 9.24
CA ILE A 12 -1.72 -3.14 9.35
C ILE A 12 -0.37 -3.00 10.07
N LYS A 13 -0.17 -3.69 11.19
CA LYS A 13 1.12 -3.68 11.90
C LYS A 13 2.27 -4.20 11.04
N LYS A 14 2.01 -5.19 10.18
CA LYS A 14 3.03 -5.67 9.23
C LYS A 14 3.32 -4.65 8.14
N CYS A 15 2.31 -3.93 7.63
CA CYS A 15 2.52 -2.80 6.73
C CYS A 15 3.32 -1.68 7.39
N LEU A 16 3.07 -1.35 8.67
CA LEU A 16 3.85 -0.37 9.42
C LEU A 16 5.31 -0.79 9.57
N ALA A 17 5.58 -2.03 9.97
CA ALA A 17 6.94 -2.56 10.07
C ALA A 17 7.68 -2.60 8.71
N LEU A 18 6.95 -2.68 7.60
CA LEU A 18 7.50 -2.54 6.24
C LEU A 18 7.78 -1.07 5.92
N ALA A 19 6.84 -0.16 6.18
CA ALA A 19 7.00 1.27 5.99
C ALA A 19 8.22 1.83 6.75
N GLU A 20 8.47 1.33 7.96
CA GLU A 20 9.63 1.70 8.78
C GLU A 20 10.99 1.37 8.15
N LYS A 21 11.03 0.52 7.13
CA LYS A 21 12.26 0.22 6.37
C LYS A 21 12.57 1.28 5.31
N SER A 22 11.57 2.05 4.89
CA SER A 22 11.77 3.18 3.97
C SER A 22 12.57 4.28 4.68
N PRO A 23 13.59 4.90 4.05
CA PRO A 23 14.30 6.01 4.66
C PRO A 23 13.39 7.24 4.82
N PRO A 24 13.45 7.95 5.97
CA PRO A 24 12.69 9.18 6.15
C PRO A 24 13.19 10.28 5.20
N ARG A 25 12.26 10.97 4.53
CA ARG A 25 12.58 12.09 3.62
C ARG A 25 11.56 13.23 3.77
N PRO A 26 11.92 14.48 3.43
CA PRO A 26 11.06 15.65 3.60
C PRO A 26 9.67 15.59 2.95
N THR A 27 9.51 14.80 1.88
CA THR A 27 8.29 14.81 1.05
C THR A 27 7.80 13.40 0.68
N ASN A 28 8.47 12.34 1.15
CA ASN A 28 8.06 10.98 0.82
C ASN A 28 7.30 10.36 1.98
N PHE A 29 6.05 9.98 1.70
CA PHE A 29 5.33 9.09 2.59
C PHE A 29 5.98 7.73 2.67
N ARG A 30 6.07 7.18 3.87
CA ARG A 30 6.56 5.84 4.14
C ARG A 30 5.38 4.89 4.23
N VAL A 31 5.19 4.09 3.19
CA VAL A 31 4.09 3.12 3.08
C VAL A 31 4.64 1.70 2.95
N GLY A 32 3.91 0.73 3.50
CA GLY A 32 4.13 -0.69 3.29
C GLY A 32 2.89 -1.36 2.70
N ALA A 33 3.10 -2.40 1.88
CA ALA A 33 2.06 -3.11 1.15
C ALA A 33 2.23 -4.63 1.26
N LEU A 34 1.11 -5.35 1.18
CA LEU A 34 1.02 -6.82 1.24
C LEU A 34 0.16 -7.34 0.10
N LEU A 35 0.64 -8.34 -0.64
CA LEU A 35 -0.19 -9.15 -1.53
C LEU A 35 -0.68 -10.37 -0.78
N LEU A 36 -2.00 -10.48 -0.58
CA LEU A 36 -2.61 -11.58 0.16
C LEU A 36 -3.41 -12.50 -0.77
N SER A 37 -3.27 -13.80 -0.57
CA SER A 37 -4.23 -14.81 -1.05
C SER A 37 -5.11 -15.26 0.10
N ARG A 38 -6.36 -14.80 0.08
CA ARG A 38 -7.36 -15.05 1.11
C ARG A 38 -8.24 -16.21 0.73
N LYS A 39 -8.53 -17.09 1.68
CA LYS A 39 -9.54 -18.14 1.52
C LYS A 39 -10.95 -17.57 1.61
N ASP A 40 -11.82 -18.02 0.71
CA ASP A 40 -13.22 -17.65 0.73
C ASP A 40 -13.90 -18.23 1.97
N ASN A 41 -14.83 -17.45 2.55
CA ASN A 41 -15.62 -17.85 3.71
C ASN A 41 -14.80 -18.27 4.94
N ASP A 42 -13.58 -17.74 5.11
CA ASP A 42 -12.81 -17.87 6.35
C ASP A 42 -13.02 -16.63 7.25
N PRO A 43 -13.92 -16.70 8.26
CA PRO A 43 -14.19 -15.57 9.15
C PRO A 43 -13.04 -15.30 10.13
N THR A 44 -12.06 -16.21 10.24
CA THR A 44 -10.93 -16.08 11.16
C THR A 44 -9.69 -15.48 10.50
N PHE A 45 -9.66 -15.45 9.16
CA PHE A 45 -8.52 -15.03 8.35
C PHE A 45 -7.21 -15.77 8.67
N THR A 46 -7.30 -16.98 9.25
CA THR A 46 -6.13 -17.74 9.71
C THR A 46 -5.42 -18.47 8.56
N ASP A 47 -6.08 -18.64 7.42
CA ASP A 47 -5.54 -19.27 6.20
C ASP A 47 -5.13 -18.23 5.12
N ASP A 48 -5.02 -16.95 5.51
CA ASP A 48 -4.48 -15.90 4.64
C ASP A 48 -3.00 -16.16 4.38
N ARG A 49 -2.61 -16.12 3.11
CA ARG A 49 -1.22 -16.31 2.67
C ARG A 49 -0.66 -15.00 2.16
N ILE A 50 0.46 -14.56 2.71
CA ILE A 50 1.21 -13.41 2.17
C ILE A 50 2.08 -13.93 1.03
N LEU A 51 1.76 -13.51 -0.19
CA LEU A 51 2.46 -13.90 -1.41
C LEU A 51 3.68 -13.01 -1.68
N SER A 52 3.56 -11.71 -1.39
CA SER A 52 4.62 -10.73 -1.57
C SER A 52 4.43 -9.56 -0.62
N THR A 53 5.49 -8.79 -0.42
CA THR A 53 5.49 -7.55 0.34
C THR A 53 6.23 -6.46 -0.41
N GLY A 54 5.88 -5.21 -0.14
CA GLY A 54 6.60 -4.05 -0.66
C GLY A 54 6.66 -2.92 0.37
N TYR A 55 7.65 -2.05 0.27
CA TYR A 55 7.63 -0.74 0.94
C TYR A 55 8.15 0.36 0.02
N THR A 56 7.80 1.60 0.36
CA THR A 56 8.22 2.78 -0.40
C THR A 56 9.73 2.82 -0.55
N MET A 57 10.22 3.04 -1.77
CA MET A 57 11.66 3.05 -2.09
C MET A 57 12.43 1.75 -1.77
N GLU A 58 11.75 0.61 -1.64
CA GLU A 58 12.44 -0.69 -1.54
C GLU A 58 13.27 -1.01 -2.79
N LEU A 59 12.77 -0.59 -3.95
CA LEU A 59 13.47 -0.68 -5.22
C LEU A 59 14.03 0.68 -5.63
N ALA A 60 15.03 0.68 -6.50
CA ALA A 60 15.68 1.91 -6.94
C ALA A 60 14.68 2.89 -7.60
N GLY A 61 14.78 4.16 -7.21
CA GLY A 61 13.91 5.24 -7.68
C GLY A 61 12.82 5.60 -6.67
N ASN A 62 11.93 6.52 -7.07
CA ASN A 62 10.79 6.92 -6.25
C ASN A 62 9.62 5.94 -6.49
N THR A 63 9.71 4.74 -5.90
CA THR A 63 8.73 3.66 -6.09
C THR A 63 7.71 3.59 -4.97
N HIS A 64 6.47 3.32 -5.34
CA HIS A 64 5.36 3.10 -4.41
C HIS A 64 5.47 1.68 -3.81
N ALA A 65 4.90 1.49 -2.62
CA ALA A 65 4.97 0.21 -1.91
C ALA A 65 4.28 -0.92 -2.67
N GLU A 66 3.12 -0.65 -3.27
CA GLU A 66 2.33 -1.58 -4.09
C GLU A 66 3.10 -2.01 -5.33
N GLN A 67 3.79 -1.05 -5.96
CA GLN A 67 4.65 -1.32 -7.11
C GLN A 67 5.81 -2.26 -6.72
N CYS A 68 6.48 -1.98 -5.60
CA CYS A 68 7.53 -2.86 -5.06
C CYS A 68 6.98 -4.26 -4.77
N CYS A 69 5.77 -4.34 -4.20
CA CYS A 69 5.11 -5.60 -3.88
C CYS A 69 4.92 -6.50 -5.13
N PHE A 70 4.38 -5.96 -6.23
CA PHE A 70 4.25 -6.70 -7.49
C PHE A 70 5.60 -7.00 -8.16
N SER A 71 6.52 -6.04 -8.15
CA SER A 71 7.85 -6.21 -8.76
C SER A 71 8.64 -7.32 -8.06
N ASN A 72 8.57 -7.39 -6.74
CA ASN A 72 9.16 -8.46 -5.94
C ASN A 72 8.55 -9.83 -6.29
N TYR A 73 7.22 -9.88 -6.45
CA TYR A 73 6.53 -11.10 -6.85
C TYR A 73 6.97 -11.56 -8.25
N ALA A 74 6.98 -10.65 -9.23
CA ALA A 74 7.43 -10.92 -10.59
C ALA A 74 8.87 -11.45 -10.62
N ALA A 75 9.78 -10.85 -9.84
CA ALA A 75 11.17 -11.26 -9.74
C ALA A 75 11.33 -12.68 -9.19
N VAL A 76 10.60 -13.05 -8.13
CA VAL A 76 10.62 -14.42 -7.57
C VAL A 76 10.12 -15.45 -8.58
N HIS A 77 9.14 -15.07 -9.40
CA HIS A 77 8.56 -15.91 -10.45
C HIS A 77 9.29 -15.84 -11.80
N ASN A 78 10.40 -15.09 -11.86
CA ASN A 78 11.24 -14.91 -13.04
C ASN A 78 10.45 -14.44 -14.28
N VAL A 79 9.52 -13.51 -14.07
CA VAL A 79 8.80 -12.82 -15.15
C VAL A 79 9.07 -11.31 -15.10
N PRO A 80 8.99 -10.63 -16.25
CA PRO A 80 8.95 -9.17 -16.29
C PRO A 80 7.76 -8.59 -15.49
N ASP A 81 7.92 -7.39 -14.93
CA ASP A 81 6.87 -6.72 -14.13
C ASP A 81 5.54 -6.57 -14.88
N ASP A 82 5.58 -6.29 -16.19
CA ASP A 82 4.41 -6.18 -17.06
C ASP A 82 3.71 -7.52 -17.34
N GLN A 83 4.33 -8.63 -16.93
CA GLN A 83 3.79 -9.99 -17.03
C GLN A 83 3.44 -10.58 -15.66
N VAL A 84 3.50 -9.80 -14.58
CA VAL A 84 3.22 -10.30 -13.22
C VAL A 84 1.84 -10.96 -13.11
N SER A 85 0.84 -10.47 -13.85
CA SER A 85 -0.52 -11.03 -13.87
C SER A 85 -0.58 -12.48 -14.34
N THR A 86 0.38 -12.92 -15.17
CA THR A 86 0.42 -14.28 -15.73
C THR A 86 0.85 -15.34 -14.71
N VAL A 87 1.47 -14.92 -13.61
CA VAL A 87 1.99 -15.80 -12.56
C VAL A 87 1.27 -15.64 -11.23
N LEU A 88 0.31 -14.71 -11.13
CA LEU A 88 -0.56 -14.61 -9.96
C LEU A 88 -1.36 -15.90 -9.78
N PRO A 89 -1.52 -16.41 -8.54
CA PRO A 89 -2.18 -17.69 -8.33
C PRO A 89 -3.69 -17.55 -8.51
N ALA A 90 -4.26 -18.48 -9.28
CA ALA A 90 -5.69 -18.65 -9.45
C ALA A 90 -6.12 -19.97 -8.82
N GLU A 91 -6.24 -19.99 -7.49
CA GLU A 91 -6.68 -21.16 -6.73
C GLU A 91 -8.21 -21.10 -6.50
N PRO A 92 -8.97 -22.16 -6.81
CA PRO A 92 -10.39 -22.22 -6.47
C PRO A 92 -10.63 -22.02 -4.97
N GLY A 93 -11.62 -21.18 -4.62
CA GLY A 93 -11.96 -20.86 -3.23
C GLY A 93 -11.00 -19.87 -2.56
N ARG A 94 -10.22 -19.12 -3.36
CA ARG A 94 -9.36 -18.04 -2.88
C ARG A 94 -9.47 -16.80 -3.76
N LYS A 95 -9.23 -15.65 -3.13
CA LYS A 95 -9.17 -14.33 -3.77
C LYS A 95 -7.88 -13.59 -3.43
N LEU A 96 -7.36 -12.87 -4.42
CA LEU A 96 -6.23 -11.97 -4.22
C LEU A 96 -6.74 -10.64 -3.68
N ILE A 97 -6.10 -10.16 -2.62
CA ILE A 97 -6.43 -8.88 -1.98
C ILE A 97 -5.24 -7.94 -2.15
N MET A 98 -5.46 -6.84 -2.87
CA MET A 98 -4.47 -5.77 -3.04
C MET A 98 -5.09 -4.40 -3.36
N MET A 99 -6.22 -4.33 -4.09
CA MET A 99 -6.90 -3.07 -4.48
C MET A 99 -8.42 -3.28 -4.41
N LEU A 100 -9.15 -2.40 -3.70
CA LEU A 100 -10.39 -2.83 -3.04
C LEU A 100 -11.69 -2.29 -3.64
N THR A 101 -11.77 -1.02 -4.06
CA THR A 101 -13.09 -0.43 -4.34
C THR A 101 -13.68 -0.87 -5.69
N GLU A 102 -12.91 -0.81 -6.77
CA GLU A 102 -13.41 -1.15 -8.13
C GLU A 102 -13.62 -2.66 -8.32
N ALA A 103 -12.94 -3.48 -7.53
CA ALA A 103 -13.11 -4.93 -7.51
C ALA A 103 -14.29 -5.40 -6.62
N GLY A 104 -15.06 -4.46 -6.04
CA GLY A 104 -16.20 -4.77 -5.17
C GLY A 104 -15.80 -5.37 -3.82
N ILE A 105 -14.57 -5.12 -3.35
CA ILE A 105 -14.09 -5.64 -2.07
C ILE A 105 -14.49 -4.67 -0.96
N GLU A 106 -15.22 -5.19 0.03
CA GLU A 106 -15.63 -4.44 1.21
C GLU A 106 -14.43 -3.98 2.05
N TRP A 107 -14.57 -2.81 2.67
CA TRP A 107 -13.57 -2.26 3.59
C TRP A 107 -14.13 -2.18 5.02
N GLU A 108 -13.26 -2.42 5.99
CA GLU A 108 -13.54 -2.27 7.42
C GLU A 108 -12.60 -1.19 7.97
N HIS A 109 -13.15 -0.21 8.71
CA HIS A 109 -12.31 0.73 9.46
C HIS A 109 -11.73 0.05 10.70
N VAL A 110 -10.40 -0.07 10.74
CA VAL A 110 -9.67 -0.54 11.92
C VAL A 110 -9.19 0.67 12.71
N SER A 111 -9.86 0.96 13.83
CA SER A 111 -9.52 2.09 14.68
C SER A 111 -8.39 1.79 15.67
N GLY A 112 -7.73 2.85 16.15
CA GLY A 112 -6.71 2.81 17.21
C GLY A 112 -5.27 2.80 16.72
N LEU A 113 -5.03 2.80 15.40
CA LEU A 113 -3.69 2.86 14.80
C LEU A 113 -3.45 4.16 14.02
N GLU A 114 -4.42 5.06 13.95
CA GLU A 114 -4.38 6.25 13.07
C GLU A 114 -3.15 7.12 13.34
N ARG A 115 -2.88 7.43 14.61
CA ARG A 115 -1.70 8.24 14.99
C ARG A 115 -0.40 7.54 14.62
N GLU A 116 -0.30 6.23 14.88
CA GLU A 116 0.89 5.44 14.56
C GLU A 116 1.13 5.39 13.05
N ILE A 117 0.07 5.18 12.27
CA ILE A 117 0.11 5.19 10.80
C ILE A 117 0.61 6.53 10.29
N LEU A 118 0.00 7.64 10.74
CA LEU A 118 0.37 8.97 10.29
C LEU A 118 1.81 9.31 10.69
N THR A 119 2.22 9.03 11.93
CA THR A 119 3.59 9.27 12.40
C THR A 119 4.62 8.48 11.61
N VAL A 120 4.36 7.19 11.31
CA VAL A 120 5.27 6.39 10.49
C VAL A 120 5.32 6.93 9.07
N ALA A 121 4.15 7.22 8.48
CA ALA A 121 4.03 7.67 7.10
C ALA A 121 4.74 9.00 6.86
N THR A 122 4.62 9.98 7.75
CA THR A 122 5.20 11.32 7.60
C THR A 122 6.58 11.47 8.23
N ALA A 123 7.20 10.39 8.72
CA ALA A 123 8.50 10.46 9.36
C ALA A 123 9.56 11.01 8.38
N GLY A 124 10.15 12.15 8.74
CA GLY A 124 11.10 12.88 7.90
C GLY A 124 10.52 14.11 7.22
N HIS A 125 9.20 14.28 7.18
CA HIS A 125 8.56 15.49 6.67
C HIS A 125 8.92 16.71 7.52
N GLU A 126 9.12 17.86 6.88
CA GLU A 126 9.49 19.11 7.56
C GLU A 126 8.43 19.54 8.60
N ASN A 127 7.16 19.24 8.32
CA ASN A 127 6.01 19.59 9.17
C ASN A 127 5.25 18.35 9.70
N GLY A 128 5.93 17.19 9.85
CA GLY A 128 5.26 15.90 10.11
C GLY A 128 4.33 15.87 11.33
N GLU A 129 4.68 16.50 12.46
CA GLU A 129 3.80 16.56 13.64
C GLU A 129 2.53 17.41 13.40
N GLU A 130 2.65 18.47 12.59
CA GLU A 130 1.50 19.29 12.21
C GLU A 130 0.58 18.53 11.26
N GLU A 131 1.14 17.82 10.28
CA GLU A 131 0.39 16.92 9.39
C GLU A 131 -0.37 15.85 10.17
N VAL A 132 0.30 15.18 11.13
CA VAL A 132 -0.34 14.19 12.02
C VAL A 132 -1.47 14.82 12.82
N ARG A 133 -1.26 16.01 13.39
CA ARG A 133 -2.30 16.71 14.17
C ARG A 133 -3.48 17.12 13.30
N ALA A 134 -3.23 17.63 12.10
CA ALA A 134 -4.26 18.05 11.15
C ALA A 134 -5.11 16.84 10.70
N ALA A 135 -4.46 15.75 10.27
CA ALA A 135 -5.14 14.54 9.83
C ALA A 135 -5.95 13.84 10.92
N LEU A 136 -5.55 13.94 12.19
CA LEU A 136 -6.34 13.44 13.33
C LEU A 136 -7.48 14.40 13.74
N GLY A 137 -7.40 15.67 13.34
CA GLY A 137 -8.38 16.71 13.66
C GLY A 137 -9.50 16.86 12.62
N GLU A 138 -9.27 16.46 11.37
CA GLU A 138 -10.24 16.57 10.28
C GLU A 138 -11.09 15.30 10.08
N LYS A 139 -12.37 15.50 9.77
CA LYS A 139 -13.29 14.43 9.37
C LYS A 139 -13.05 14.09 7.89
N GLY A 140 -12.12 13.18 7.62
CA GLY A 140 -11.99 12.48 6.33
C GLY A 140 -10.71 12.81 5.54
N THR A 141 -10.11 11.79 4.93
CA THR A 141 -8.98 11.93 3.98
C THR A 141 -9.52 11.90 2.56
N ASP A 142 -9.34 12.99 1.81
CA ASP A 142 -9.64 13.06 0.39
C ASP A 142 -8.44 12.54 -0.42
N ILE A 143 -8.66 11.52 -1.25
CA ILE A 143 -7.60 10.83 -2.02
C ILE A 143 -7.08 11.72 -3.16
N ASP A 144 -7.84 12.75 -3.56
CA ASP A 144 -7.50 13.62 -4.68
C ASP A 144 -6.74 14.90 -4.27
N ASP A 145 -6.49 15.12 -2.97
CA ASP A 145 -5.88 16.34 -2.46
C ASP A 145 -4.33 16.32 -2.52
N ILE A 146 -3.79 16.29 -3.74
CA ILE A 146 -2.36 16.52 -3.99
C ILE A 146 -2.17 17.99 -4.38
N SER A 147 -1.36 18.71 -3.60
CA SER A 147 -1.04 20.11 -3.89
C SER A 147 -0.37 20.28 -5.27
N PRO A 148 -0.66 21.35 -6.02
CA PRO A 148 -0.05 21.60 -7.32
C PRO A 148 1.49 21.66 -7.29
N GLU A 149 2.06 22.09 -6.16
CA GLU A 149 3.51 22.14 -5.96
C GLU A 149 4.12 20.74 -5.80
N GLU A 150 3.46 19.89 -5.02
CA GLU A 150 3.90 18.51 -4.81
C GLU A 150 3.82 17.70 -6.12
N ARG A 151 2.76 17.92 -6.92
CA ARG A 151 2.63 17.35 -8.26
C ARG A 151 3.80 17.72 -9.18
N ARG A 152 4.18 19.00 -9.24
CA ARG A 152 5.30 19.48 -10.07
C ARG A 152 6.65 18.88 -9.65
N ARG A 153 6.91 18.79 -8.34
CA ARG A 153 8.15 18.18 -7.81
C ARG A 153 8.23 16.69 -8.13
N GLN A 154 7.11 15.98 -8.03
CA GLN A 154 7.04 14.56 -8.39
C GLN A 154 7.22 14.31 -9.89
N GLU A 155 6.87 15.28 -10.74
CA GLU A 155 7.11 15.24 -12.19
C GLU A 155 8.57 15.52 -12.57
N GLU A 156 9.27 16.37 -11.80
CA GLU A 156 10.68 16.71 -12.01
C GLU A 156 11.65 15.60 -11.54
N ALA A 157 11.22 14.78 -10.58
CA ALA A 157 12.00 13.61 -10.17
C ALA A 157 12.04 12.57 -11.31
N PRO A 158 13.18 11.89 -11.57
CA PRO A 158 13.27 10.88 -12.62
C PRO A 158 12.24 9.77 -12.37
N ARG A 159 11.13 9.80 -13.12
CA ARG A 159 10.07 8.80 -13.04
C ARG A 159 10.62 7.45 -13.51
N ASN A 160 10.43 6.42 -12.70
CA ASN A 160 10.75 5.05 -13.07
C ASN A 160 9.95 4.67 -14.33
N PRO A 161 10.57 4.17 -15.42
CA PRO A 161 9.87 3.79 -16.65
C PRO A 161 8.71 2.81 -16.42
N LYS A 162 8.81 1.98 -15.38
CA LYS A 162 7.80 1.00 -14.95
C LYS A 162 6.53 1.65 -14.35
N LYS A 163 6.60 2.90 -13.88
CA LYS A 163 5.43 3.66 -13.37
C LYS A 163 4.36 3.83 -14.44
N ARG A 164 4.78 4.02 -15.71
CA ARG A 164 3.88 4.23 -16.85
C ARG A 164 3.13 2.97 -17.29
N MET A 165 3.65 1.77 -16.98
CA MET A 165 3.01 0.50 -17.34
C MET A 165 1.88 0.11 -16.37
N MET A 166 1.90 0.59 -15.13
CA MET A 166 0.80 0.41 -14.16
C MET A 166 -0.30 1.47 -14.28
N GLU A 167 0.01 2.67 -14.79
CA GLU A 167 -0.96 3.72 -15.08
C GLU A 167 -1.73 3.49 -16.40
N GLY A 168 -1.60 2.30 -17.02
CA GLY A 168 -2.16 1.95 -18.33
C GLY A 168 -3.69 1.88 -18.35
N GLU A 169 -4.27 2.47 -19.39
CA GLU A 169 -5.70 2.64 -19.66
C GLU A 169 -6.57 1.43 -19.31
N ILE A 170 -7.52 1.64 -18.39
CA ILE A 170 -8.69 0.78 -18.22
C ILE A 170 -9.54 0.93 -19.49
N SER A 171 -9.31 0.07 -20.47
CA SER A 171 -10.20 -0.09 -21.61
C SER A 171 -11.52 -0.66 -21.08
N LEU A 172 -12.50 0.22 -20.90
CA LEU A 172 -13.90 -0.14 -20.70
C LEU A 172 -14.38 -0.97 -21.90
N TYR A 173 -14.58 -2.27 -21.69
CA TYR A 173 -15.48 -3.11 -22.48
C TYR A 173 -16.21 -4.07 -21.56
#